data_AF-A0A418YHM4-F1
#
_entry.id   AF-A0A418YHM4-F1
#
_cell.length_a   1.000
_cell.length_b   1.000
_cell.length_c   1.000
_cell.angle_alpha   90.00
_cell.angle_beta   90.00
_cell.angle_gamma   90.00
#
_symmetry.space_group_name_H-M   'P 1'
#
loop_
_entity.id
_entity.type
_entity.pdbx_description
1 polymer ?
#
loop_
_entity_poly.entity_id
_entity_poly.type
_entity_poly.pdbx_seq_one_letter_code
_entity_poly.pdbx_strand_id
1 'polypeptide(L)'
;MLPNGAVRSNGGEDLRAAVLAALEITHGPIALFQANLQEGRIVRILDAFTPAPMPIHVVCSIGRKIPQRARIFVDFLAAAFAAVPILRIV
;
A
#
# COMPACT_ATOMS: atom_id res chain seq x y z
N MET A 1 -20.43 3.57 10.22
CA MET A 1 -21.00 2.45 9.44
C MET A 1 -20.10 2.26 8.23
N LEU A 2 -19.48 1.08 8.06
CA LEU A 2 -18.66 0.81 6.87
C LEU A 2 -19.59 0.59 5.66
N PRO A 3 -19.19 0.96 4.44
CA PRO A 3 -19.97 0.66 3.24
C PRO A 3 -20.25 -0.84 3.14
N ASN A 4 -21.46 -1.21 2.70
CA ASN A 4 -21.78 -2.61 2.41
C ASN A 4 -21.26 -2.94 1.01
N GLY A 5 -20.35 -3.91 0.91
CA GLY A 5 -19.72 -4.35 -0.34
C GLY A 5 -19.99 -5.84 -0.59
N ALA A 6 -19.87 -6.27 -1.84
CA ALA A 6 -20.09 -7.67 -2.23
C ALA A 6 -19.04 -8.62 -1.61
N VAL A 7 -17.81 -8.15 -1.44
CA VAL A 7 -16.71 -8.88 -0.79
C VAL A 7 -16.20 -8.06 0.40
N ARG A 8 -15.84 -8.75 1.48
CA ARG A 8 -15.20 -8.16 2.66
C ARG A 8 -14.04 -9.03 3.08
N SER A 9 -12.82 -8.53 2.88
CA SER A 9 -11.59 -9.18 3.36
C SER A 9 -10.68 -8.16 4.05
N ASN A 10 -9.82 -8.66 4.93
CA ASN A 10 -8.71 -7.92 5.51
C ASN A 10 -7.38 -8.19 4.77
N GLY A 11 -7.38 -9.06 3.77
CA GLY A 11 -6.22 -9.41 2.95
C GLY A 11 -6.18 -8.59 1.65
N GLY A 12 -5.05 -7.94 1.37
CA GLY A 12 -4.88 -7.16 0.14
C GLY A 12 -5.03 -8.02 -1.13
N GLU A 13 -4.49 -9.22 -1.15
CA GLU A 13 -4.59 -10.13 -2.31
C GLU A 13 -6.02 -10.59 -2.58
N ASP A 14 -6.83 -10.80 -1.53
CA ASP A 14 -8.24 -11.16 -1.70
C ASP A 14 -9.02 -10.03 -2.37
N LEU A 15 -8.78 -8.78 -1.93
CA LEU A 15 -9.37 -7.59 -2.55
C LEU A 15 -8.90 -7.44 -4.00
N ARG A 16 -7.61 -7.67 -4.27
CA ARG A 16 -7.06 -7.62 -5.63
C ARG A 16 -7.73 -8.65 -6.54
N ALA A 17 -7.92 -9.88 -6.05
CA ALA A 17 -8.60 -10.93 -6.78
C ALA A 17 -10.08 -10.59 -7.04
N ALA A 18 -10.79 -10.05 -6.05
CA ALA A 18 -12.19 -9.66 -6.18
C ALA A 18 -12.41 -8.53 -7.20
N VAL A 19 -11.54 -7.53 -7.23
CA VAL A 19 -11.56 -6.47 -8.27
C VAL A 19 -11.31 -7.05 -9.66
N LEU A 20 -10.33 -7.93 -9.81
CA LEU A 20 -10.03 -8.56 -11.10
C LEU A 20 -11.15 -9.50 -11.58
N ALA A 21 -11.93 -10.04 -10.66
CA ALA A 21 -13.14 -10.80 -10.96
C ALA A 21 -14.39 -9.93 -11.21
N ALA A 22 -14.24 -8.60 -11.21
CA ALA A 22 -15.32 -7.63 -11.34
C ALA A 22 -16.43 -7.78 -10.28
N LEU A 23 -16.08 -8.25 -9.09
CA LEU A 23 -17.03 -8.44 -7.98
C LEU A 23 -17.15 -7.20 -7.09
N GLU A 24 -16.18 -6.29 -7.11
CA GLU A 24 -16.17 -5.11 -6.24
C GLU A 24 -15.42 -3.90 -6.81
N ILE A 25 -15.65 -2.75 -6.18
CA ILE A 25 -14.82 -1.54 -6.26
C ILE A 25 -14.09 -1.43 -4.92
N THR A 26 -12.78 -1.19 -4.93
CA THR A 26 -11.99 -1.10 -3.71
C THR A 26 -11.10 0.14 -3.66
N HIS A 27 -10.68 0.51 -2.46
CA HIS A 27 -9.69 1.55 -2.21
C HIS A 27 -8.50 0.91 -1.48
N GLY A 28 -7.32 1.00 -2.08
CA GLY A 28 -6.11 0.38 -1.53
C GLY A 28 -4.83 1.00 -2.08
N PRO A 29 -3.66 0.56 -1.60
CA PRO A 29 -2.39 1.08 -2.04
C PRO A 29 -2.18 0.80 -3.52
N ILE A 30 -1.79 1.82 -4.29
CA ILE A 30 -1.59 1.71 -5.74
C ILE A 30 -0.59 0.62 -6.12
N ALA A 31 0.39 0.34 -5.24
CA ALA A 31 1.37 -0.74 -5.41
C ALA A 31 0.73 -2.11 -5.68
N LEU A 32 -0.39 -2.40 -5.02
CA LEU A 32 -1.11 -3.67 -5.13
C LEU A 32 -1.75 -3.85 -6.52
N PHE A 33 -2.07 -2.76 -7.21
CA PHE A 33 -2.83 -2.75 -8.46
C PHE A 33 -2.01 -2.29 -9.66
N GLN A 34 -0.75 -1.89 -9.46
CA GLN A 34 0.05 -1.19 -10.48
C GLN A 34 0.17 -1.99 -11.78
N ALA A 35 0.50 -3.28 -11.70
CA ALA A 35 0.62 -4.13 -12.88
C ALA A 35 -0.73 -4.26 -13.62
N ASN A 36 -1.82 -4.42 -12.88
CA ASN A 36 -3.16 -4.56 -13.47
C ASN A 36 -3.66 -3.26 -14.11
N LEU A 37 -3.29 -2.11 -13.55
CA LEU A 37 -3.55 -0.79 -14.14
C LEU A 37 -2.73 -0.59 -15.41
N GLN A 38 -1.44 -0.95 -15.40
CA GLN A 38 -0.56 -0.87 -16.58
C GLN A 38 -1.02 -1.76 -17.73
N GLU A 39 -1.52 -2.96 -17.41
CA GLU A 39 -2.09 -3.90 -18.37
C GLU A 39 -3.51 -3.52 -18.83
N GLY A 40 -4.12 -2.48 -18.24
CA GLY A 40 -5.48 -2.06 -18.56
C GLY A 40 -6.58 -3.03 -18.13
N ARG A 41 -6.27 -3.99 -17.22
CA ARG A 41 -7.26 -4.94 -16.70
C ARG A 41 -8.26 -4.29 -15.75
N ILE A 42 -7.83 -3.21 -15.10
CA ILE A 42 -8.65 -2.42 -14.18
C ILE A 42 -8.41 -0.94 -14.46
N VAL A 43 -9.32 -0.09 -13.99
CA VAL A 43 -9.22 1.35 -14.15
C VAL A 43 -9.38 2.04 -12.81
N ARG A 44 -8.75 3.20 -12.65
CA ARG A 44 -9.02 4.10 -11.52
C ARG A 44 -10.32 4.85 -11.78
N ILE A 45 -11.08 5.04 -10.71
CA ILE A 45 -12.29 5.86 -10.70
C ILE A 45 -12.24 6.79 -9.49
N LEU A 46 -13.07 7.84 -9.50
CA LEU A 46 -13.18 8.80 -8.40
C LEU A 46 -11.86 9.53 -8.07
N ASP A 47 -11.01 9.80 -9.08
CA ASP A 47 -9.71 10.45 -8.86
C ASP A 47 -9.80 11.82 -8.16
N ALA A 48 -10.91 12.54 -8.35
CA ALA A 48 -11.20 13.80 -7.65
C ALA A 48 -11.33 13.65 -6.13
N PHE A 49 -11.51 12.42 -5.62
CA PHE A 49 -11.66 12.09 -4.21
C PHE A 49 -10.45 11.33 -3.65
N THR A 50 -9.30 11.38 -4.34
CA THR A 50 -8.07 10.73 -3.88
C THR A 50 -7.66 11.27 -2.50
N PRO A 51 -7.53 10.43 -1.46
CA PRO A 51 -7.09 10.88 -0.15
C PRO A 51 -5.62 11.32 -0.17
N ALA A 52 -5.22 12.07 0.85
CA ALA A 52 -3.81 12.41 1.03
C ALA A 52 -2.95 11.11 1.09
N PRO A 53 -1.74 11.12 0.50
CA PRO A 53 -0.84 9.97 0.56
C PRO A 53 -0.59 9.52 2.01
N MET A 54 -0.72 8.22 2.27
CA MET A 54 -0.41 7.67 3.59
C MET A 54 1.10 7.43 3.72
N PRO A 55 1.77 7.97 4.76
CA PRO A 55 3.20 7.75 4.96
C PRO A 55 3.49 6.29 5.36
N ILE A 56 4.64 5.78 4.91
CA ILE A 56 5.19 4.51 5.38
C ILE A 56 6.19 4.81 6.49
N HIS A 57 6.08 4.13 7.62
CA HIS A 57 6.96 4.32 8.77
C HIS A 57 7.71 3.05 9.15
N VAL A 58 8.94 3.21 9.59
CA VAL A 58 9.72 2.14 10.24
C VAL A 58 9.58 2.30 11.75
N VAL A 59 8.90 1.34 12.40
CA VAL A 59 8.66 1.37 13.85
C VAL A 59 9.67 0.47 14.55
N CYS A 60 10.45 1.05 15.47
CA CYS A 60 11.38 0.32 16.33
C CYS A 60 10.87 0.35 17.78
N SER A 61 11.02 -0.75 18.53
CA SER A 61 10.53 -0.83 19.90
C SER A 61 11.23 0.15 20.84
N ILE A 62 10.44 0.83 21.67
CA ILE A 62 10.92 1.73 22.73
C ILE A 62 11.47 0.86 23.86
N GLY A 63 12.78 0.97 24.15
CA GLY A 63 13.36 0.36 25.35
C GLY A 63 14.79 -0.16 25.24
N ARG A 64 15.42 -0.17 24.06
CA ARG A 64 16.88 -0.39 23.92
C ARG A 64 17.42 0.51 22.83
N LYS A 65 18.65 1.00 22.98
CA LYS A 65 19.40 1.60 21.87
C LYS A 65 19.24 0.67 20.66
N ILE A 66 18.73 1.19 19.54
CA ILE A 66 18.59 0.42 18.30
C ILE A 66 19.97 -0.17 17.98
N PRO A 67 20.12 -1.50 17.89
CA PRO A 67 21.40 -2.12 17.55
C PRO A 67 21.93 -1.56 16.23
N GLN A 68 23.25 -1.41 16.09
CA GLN A 68 23.86 -0.82 14.89
C GLN A 68 23.39 -1.50 13.59
N ARG A 69 23.29 -2.83 13.58
CA ARG A 69 22.75 -3.60 12.45
C ARG A 69 21.31 -3.21 12.05
N ALA A 70 20.47 -2.89 13.03
CA ALA A 70 19.10 -2.48 12.78
C ALA A 70 19.05 -1.04 12.24
N ARG A 71 19.92 -0.15 12.72
CA ARG A 71 20.07 1.20 12.14
C ARG A 71 20.52 1.15 10.68
N ILE A 72 21.55 0.37 10.37
CA ILE A 72 22.02 0.16 8.99
C ILE A 72 20.89 -0.39 8.11
N PHE A 73 20.10 -1.32 8.62
CA PHE A 73 18.95 -1.87 7.89
C PHE A 73 17.84 -0.82 7.66
N VAL A 74 17.55 0.03 8.65
CA VAL A 74 16.61 1.16 8.49
C VAL A 74 17.11 2.13 7.43
N ASP A 75 18.40 2.49 7.45
CA ASP A 75 18.99 3.40 6.47
C ASP A 75 18.92 2.81 5.04
N PHE A 76 19.18 1.50 4.91
CA PHE A 76 19.01 0.78 3.65
C PHE A 76 17.56 0.80 3.16
N LEU A 77 16.59 0.51 4.03
CA LEU A 77 15.17 0.53 3.67
C LEU A 77 14.73 1.94 3.24
N ALA A 78 15.14 2.97 3.98
CA ALA A 78 14.83 4.36 3.64
C ALA A 78 15.34 4.72 2.24
N ALA A 79 16.58 4.35 1.92
CA ALA A 79 17.15 4.59 0.59
C ALA A 79 16.44 3.79 -0.51
N ALA A 80 16.16 2.50 -0.28
CA ALA A 80 15.49 1.64 -1.26
C ALA A 80 14.07 2.11 -1.57
N PHE A 81 13.32 2.53 -0.55
CA PHE A 81 11.93 2.98 -0.68
C PHE A 81 11.86 4.40 -1.26
N ALA A 82 12.82 5.27 -0.97
CA ALA A 82 12.92 6.58 -1.62
C ALA A 82 13.11 6.49 -3.16
N ALA A 83 13.70 5.39 -3.64
CA ALA A 83 13.85 5.12 -5.07
C ALA A 83 12.55 4.64 -5.75
N VAL A 84 11.50 4.33 -4.98
CA VAL A 84 10.20 3.87 -5.49
C VAL A 84 9.16 4.96 -5.23
N PRO A 85 8.74 5.73 -6.26
CA PRO A 85 7.88 6.90 -6.07
C PRO A 85 6.56 6.63 -5.34
N ILE A 86 6.04 5.41 -5.46
CA ILE A 86 4.78 4.99 -4.82
C ILE A 86 4.94 4.47 -3.38
N LEU A 87 6.16 4.29 -2.89
CA LEU A 87 6.47 3.73 -1.56
C LEU A 87 7.31 4.70 -0.71
N ARG A 88 6.97 5.98 -0.68
CA ARG A 88 7.78 6.96 0.06
C ARG A 88 7.67 6.74 1.58
N ILE A 89 8.82 6.48 2.22
CA ILE A 89 8.97 6.48 3.68
C ILE A 89 9.12 7.93 4.18
N VAL A 90 8.49 8.24 5.31
CA VAL A 90 8.62 9.52 6.04
C VAL A 90 9.21 9.27 7.41
#